data_AF-A0A4P6K698-F1
#
_entry.id   AF-A0A4P6K698-F1
#
_cell.length_a   1.000
_cell.length_b   1.000
_cell.length_c   1.000
_cell.angle_alpha   90.00
_cell.angle_beta   90.00
_cell.angle_gamma   90.00
#
_symmetry.space_group_name_H-M   'P 1'
#
loop_
_entity.id
_entity.type
_entity.pdbx_description
1 polymer ?
#
loop_
_entity_poly.entity_id
_entity_poly.type
_entity_poly.pdbx_seq_one_letter_code
_entity_poly.pdbx_strand_id
1 'polypeptide(L)'
;MLTDRYLPVPMWNNRTGQWEPVDFRHGQKVVAWPTDFDPSRLPAPEYRDGDRVQFIRDETCTREGVVRMVLLRGGTFGAFDSLAALFNIWYCDPENITYIVTARNHDHAIHAHNIIGRFVSYRDVLRPRLG
;
A
#
# COMPACT_ATOMS: atom_id res chain seq x y z
N MET A 1 -11.15 8.90 -26.11
CA MET A 1 -11.65 7.52 -25.92
C MET A 1 -10.77 6.87 -24.87
N LEU A 2 -11.34 6.45 -23.73
CA LEU A 2 -10.58 5.75 -22.68
C LEU A 2 -10.41 4.30 -23.16
N THR A 3 -9.48 4.06 -24.08
CA THR A 3 -9.35 2.76 -24.76
C THR A 3 -8.80 1.67 -23.86
N ASP A 4 -8.36 1.99 -22.63
CA ASP A 4 -8.04 0.99 -21.63
C ASP A 4 -8.78 1.30 -20.33
N ARG A 5 -9.62 0.34 -19.89
CA ARG A 5 -10.20 0.33 -18.54
C ARG A 5 -9.13 -0.04 -17.52
N TYR A 6 -8.11 0.78 -17.42
CA TYR A 6 -6.96 0.58 -16.54
C TYR A 6 -6.73 1.82 -15.70
N LEU A 7 -6.64 1.63 -14.39
CA LEU A 7 -6.18 2.65 -13.47
C LEU A 7 -4.73 2.37 -13.08
N PRO A 8 -3.85 3.39 -12.98
CA PRO A 8 -2.53 3.19 -12.43
C PRO A 8 -2.61 2.63 -11.00
N VAL A 9 -1.55 1.99 -10.54
CA VAL A 9 -1.44 1.53 -9.15
C VAL A 9 -0.72 2.63 -8.37
N PRO A 10 -1.37 3.31 -7.40
CA PRO A 10 -0.67 4.20 -6.50
C PRO A 10 0.36 3.42 -5.71
N MET A 11 1.62 3.83 -5.79
CA MET A 11 2.71 3.29 -5.00
C MET A 11 3.28 4.38 -4.10
N TRP A 12 3.45 4.08 -2.82
CA TRP A 12 4.02 5.04 -1.88
C TRP A 12 5.52 5.19 -2.13
N ASN A 13 5.95 6.41 -2.44
CA ASN A 13 7.36 6.75 -2.55
C ASN A 13 7.87 7.22 -1.19
N ASN A 14 8.64 6.36 -0.51
CA ASN A 14 9.17 6.65 0.82
C ASN A 14 10.15 7.84 0.85
N ARG A 15 10.79 8.16 -0.28
CA ARG A 15 11.74 9.27 -0.38
C ARG A 15 11.02 10.61 -0.45
N THR A 16 9.90 10.69 -1.17
CA THR A 16 9.12 11.93 -1.32
C THR A 16 7.98 12.03 -0.30
N GLY A 17 7.59 10.93 0.32
CA GLY A 17 6.45 10.87 1.23
C GLY A 17 5.13 11.14 0.51
N GLN A 18 5.02 10.68 -0.74
CA GLN A 18 3.87 10.91 -1.61
C GLN A 18 3.50 9.63 -2.38
N TRP A 19 2.27 9.56 -2.84
CA TRP A 19 1.83 8.53 -3.77
C TRP A 19 2.27 8.86 -5.21
N GLU A 20 2.80 7.86 -5.90
CA GLU A 20 3.12 7.93 -7.33
C GLU A 20 2.21 6.97 -8.11
N PRO A 21 1.55 7.41 -9.19
CA PRO A 21 0.73 6.53 -10.01
C PRO A 21 1.64 5.72 -10.94
N VAL A 22 1.63 4.40 -10.80
CA VAL A 22 2.51 3.50 -11.56
C VAL A 22 1.70 2.66 -12.54
N ASP A 23 2.07 2.67 -13.82
CA ASP A 23 1.56 1.73 -14.81
C ASP A 23 2.41 0.45 -14.82
N PHE A 24 1.84 -0.63 -14.31
CA PHE A 24 2.49 -1.95 -14.25
C PHE A 24 2.47 -2.68 -15.59
N ARG A 25 1.60 -2.31 -16.55
CA ARG A 25 1.49 -3.00 -17.85
C ARG A 25 2.75 -2.83 -18.70
N HIS A 26 3.46 -1.72 -18.52
CA HIS A 26 4.57 -1.31 -19.37
C HIS A 26 5.91 -1.21 -18.61
N GLY A 27 6.09 -2.06 -17.58
CA GLY A 27 7.35 -2.16 -16.84
C GLY A 27 7.48 -1.17 -15.68
N GLN A 28 6.39 -0.91 -14.95
CA GLN A 28 6.37 -0.11 -13.71
C GLN A 28 6.85 1.33 -13.90
N LYS A 29 6.23 2.05 -14.83
CA LYS A 29 6.56 3.46 -15.09
C LYS A 29 5.65 4.37 -14.28
N VAL A 30 6.23 5.42 -13.70
CA VAL A 30 5.44 6.53 -13.14
C VAL A 30 4.74 7.25 -14.31
N VAL A 31 3.43 7.42 -14.21
CA VAL A 31 2.58 8.07 -15.22
C VAL A 31 1.90 9.31 -14.65
N ALA A 32 1.01 9.94 -15.40
CA ALA A 32 0.14 10.97 -14.86
C ALA A 32 -1.02 10.33 -14.08
N TRP A 33 -1.52 11.03 -13.06
CA TRP A 33 -2.80 10.69 -12.46
C TRP A 33 -3.93 10.82 -13.49
N PRO A 34 -5.02 10.04 -13.37
CA PRO A 34 -6.22 10.28 -14.15
C PRO A 34 -6.69 11.73 -13.99
N THR A 35 -7.08 12.39 -15.08
CA THR A 35 -7.43 13.82 -15.11
C THR A 35 -8.48 14.21 -14.05
N ASP A 36 -9.42 13.32 -13.78
CA ASP A 36 -10.54 13.57 -12.86
C ASP A 36 -10.25 13.13 -11.41
N PHE A 37 -9.00 12.78 -11.10
CA PHE A 37 -8.60 12.34 -9.77
C PHE A 37 -7.72 13.39 -9.07
N ASP A 38 -8.09 13.74 -7.84
CA ASP A 38 -7.31 14.59 -6.95
C ASP A 38 -6.46 13.71 -5.99
N PRO A 39 -5.12 13.68 -6.15
CA PRO A 39 -4.25 12.86 -5.31
C PRO A 39 -4.22 13.26 -3.84
N SER A 40 -4.64 14.48 -3.48
CA SER A 40 -4.69 14.91 -2.08
C SER A 40 -5.69 14.14 -1.23
N ARG A 41 -6.62 13.42 -1.89
CA ARG A 41 -7.63 12.57 -1.27
C ARG A 41 -7.11 11.17 -0.89
N LEU A 42 -5.89 10.83 -1.31
CA LEU A 42 -5.30 9.54 -1.01
C LEU A 42 -4.96 9.44 0.49
N PRO A 43 -5.25 8.29 1.13
CA PRO A 43 -4.92 8.08 2.53
C PRO A 43 -3.41 8.00 2.72
N ALA A 44 -2.90 8.55 3.81
CA ALA A 44 -1.51 8.35 4.20
C ALA A 44 -1.33 6.93 4.76
N PRO A 45 -0.31 6.17 4.34
CA PRO A 45 -0.06 4.86 4.90
C PRO A 45 0.48 4.96 6.33
N GLU A 46 0.00 4.08 7.19
CA GLU A 46 0.43 4.00 8.58
C GLU A 46 1.86 3.44 8.69
N TYR A 47 2.21 2.48 7.83
CA TYR A 47 3.52 1.81 7.80
C TYR A 47 4.31 2.17 6.54
N ARG A 48 5.63 2.08 6.62
CA ARG A 48 6.55 2.48 5.53
C ARG A 48 7.56 1.38 5.22
N ASP A 49 8.24 1.47 4.09
CA ASP A 49 9.34 0.54 3.77
C ASP A 49 10.38 0.52 4.91
N GLY A 50 10.78 -0.68 5.30
CA GLY A 50 11.67 -0.94 6.42
C GLY A 50 10.96 -1.11 7.77
N ASP A 51 9.69 -0.73 7.91
CA ASP A 51 8.95 -0.96 9.16
C ASP A 51 8.82 -2.48 9.40
N ARG A 52 9.19 -2.92 10.61
CA ARG A 52 8.90 -4.27 11.08
C ARG A 52 7.48 -4.30 11.63
N VAL A 53 6.67 -5.24 11.16
CA VAL A 53 5.25 -5.33 11.50
C VAL A 53 4.88 -6.74 11.94
N GLN A 54 3.87 -6.83 12.82
CA GLN A 54 3.15 -8.06 13.08
C GLN A 54 1.84 -8.06 12.31
N PHE A 55 1.51 -9.19 11.69
CA PHE A 55 0.31 -9.32 10.88
C PHE A 55 -0.33 -10.70 11.00
N ILE A 56 -1.62 -10.77 10.68
CA ILE A 56 -2.40 -12.02 10.57
C ILE A 56 -2.52 -12.35 9.08
N ARG A 57 -2.22 -13.60 8.71
CA ARG A 57 -2.37 -14.09 7.33
C ARG A 57 -3.55 -15.04 7.19
N ASP A 58 -3.56 -16.02 8.08
CA ASP A 58 -4.57 -17.05 8.20
C ASP A 58 -4.92 -17.01 9.68
N GLU A 59 -6.20 -16.88 10.03
CA GLU A 59 -6.82 -16.50 11.33
C GLU A 59 -6.28 -17.19 12.61
N THR A 60 -5.30 -18.07 12.48
CA THR A 60 -4.73 -18.93 13.51
C THR A 60 -3.30 -18.55 13.93
N CYS A 61 -2.57 -17.71 13.20
CA CYS A 61 -1.21 -17.32 13.62
C CYS A 61 -0.79 -15.89 13.23
N THR A 62 -0.13 -15.22 14.18
CA THR A 62 0.57 -13.96 13.94
C THR A 62 1.96 -14.23 13.36
N ARG A 63 2.38 -13.40 12.41
CA ARG A 63 3.70 -13.46 11.79
C ARG A 63 4.38 -12.11 11.88
N GLU A 64 5.70 -12.14 11.81
CA GLU A 64 6.53 -10.94 11.72
C GLU A 64 7.11 -10.83 10.31
N GLY A 65 7.19 -9.61 9.79
CA GLY A 65 7.88 -9.31 8.54
C GLY A 65 8.30 -7.85 8.44
N VAL A 66 8.92 -7.52 7.32
CA VAL A 66 9.38 -6.17 7.00
C VAL A 66 8.56 -5.65 5.82
N VAL A 67 7.95 -4.48 5.96
CA VAL A 67 7.27 -3.80 4.85
C VAL A 67 8.33 -3.43 3.81
N ARG A 68 8.07 -3.75 2.54
CA ARG A 68 8.91 -3.42 1.39
C ARG A 68 8.28 -2.44 0.43
N MET A 69 6.96 -2.48 0.33
CA MET A 69 6.21 -1.66 -0.60
C MET A 69 4.82 -1.38 -0.03
N VAL A 70 4.27 -0.23 -0.39
CA VAL A 70 2.91 0.16 -0.01
C VAL A 70 2.18 0.61 -1.26
N LEU A 71 1.00 0.05 -1.47
CA LEU A 71 0.24 0.16 -2.71
C LEU A 71 -1.23 0.41 -2.39
N LEU A 72 -1.94 1.10 -3.29
CA LEU A 72 -3.40 1.02 -3.37
C LEU A 72 -3.80 0.19 -4.57
N ARG A 73 -5.03 -0.32 -4.55
CA ARG A 73 -5.56 -1.11 -5.66
C ARG A 73 -5.59 -0.26 -6.94
N GLY A 74 -4.95 -0.76 -7.97
CA GLY A 74 -5.10 -0.27 -9.34
C GLY A 74 -5.28 -1.45 -10.30
N GLY A 75 -5.08 -1.20 -11.58
CA GLY A 75 -5.15 -2.23 -12.59
C GLY A 75 -6.39 -2.14 -13.47
N THR A 76 -6.66 -3.23 -14.18
CA THR A 76 -7.82 -3.35 -15.07
C THR A 76 -9.10 -3.41 -14.24
N PHE A 77 -10.10 -2.63 -14.62
CA PHE A 77 -11.41 -2.61 -13.97
C PHE A 77 -12.54 -2.99 -14.93
N GLY A 78 -13.60 -3.57 -14.36
CA GLY A 78 -14.79 -4.02 -15.07
C GLY A 78 -15.76 -2.89 -15.39
N ALA A 79 -17.03 -3.23 -15.60
CA ALA A 79 -18.09 -2.23 -15.69
C ALA A 79 -18.34 -1.65 -14.31
N PHE A 80 -18.03 -0.36 -14.14
CA PHE A 80 -18.40 0.45 -12.98
C PHE A 80 -19.28 1.59 -13.46
N ASP A 81 -20.20 2.03 -12.60
CA ASP A 81 -21.15 3.10 -12.91
C ASP A 81 -20.44 4.45 -13.17
N SER A 82 -19.28 4.68 -12.54
CA SER A 82 -18.43 5.83 -12.82
C SER A 82 -16.98 5.64 -12.36
N LEU A 83 -16.05 6.40 -12.96
CA LEU A 83 -14.67 6.50 -12.48
C LEU A 83 -14.57 7.12 -11.09
N ALA A 84 -15.45 8.06 -10.74
CA ALA A 84 -15.47 8.67 -9.41
C ALA A 84 -15.78 7.64 -8.32
N ALA A 85 -16.75 6.74 -8.57
CA ALA A 85 -17.03 5.64 -7.65
C ALA A 85 -15.84 4.68 -7.53
N LEU A 86 -15.17 4.38 -8.64
CA LEU A 86 -13.97 3.55 -8.66
C LEU A 86 -12.83 4.18 -7.83
N PHE A 87 -12.57 5.49 -7.98
CA PHE A 87 -11.58 6.21 -7.17
C PHE A 87 -11.90 6.14 -5.68
N ASN A 88 -13.16 6.35 -5.31
CA ASN A 88 -13.55 6.28 -3.90
C ASN A 88 -13.30 4.91 -3.29
N ILE A 89 -13.65 3.84 -4.00
CA ILE A 89 -13.53 2.46 -3.50
C ILE A 89 -12.07 2.00 -3.54
N TRP A 90 -11.29 2.34 -4.57
CA TRP A 90 -9.96 1.76 -4.76
C TRP A 90 -8.83 2.59 -4.16
N TYR A 91 -8.99 3.92 -4.14
CA TYR A 91 -7.92 4.84 -3.77
C TYR A 91 -8.17 5.56 -2.45
N CYS A 92 -9.40 5.97 -2.16
CA CYS A 92 -9.65 6.91 -1.06
C CYS A 92 -9.88 6.25 0.31
N ASP A 93 -10.22 4.96 0.34
CA ASP A 93 -10.47 4.24 1.59
C ASP A 93 -9.15 3.62 2.13
N PRO A 94 -8.69 4.03 3.34
CA PRO A 94 -7.47 3.50 3.97
C PRO A 94 -7.41 1.98 4.08
N GLU A 95 -8.56 1.30 4.16
CA GLU A 95 -8.63 -0.16 4.25
C GLU A 95 -8.14 -0.86 2.97
N ASN A 96 -8.11 -0.14 1.85
CA ASN A 96 -7.61 -0.65 0.58
C ASN A 96 -6.08 -0.53 0.44
N ILE A 97 -5.40 0.10 1.40
CA ILE A 97 -3.94 0.10 1.42
C ILE A 97 -3.46 -1.34 1.59
N THR A 98 -2.61 -1.76 0.66
CA THR A 98 -1.95 -3.06 0.65
C THR A 98 -0.46 -2.88 0.89
N TYR A 99 0.06 -3.58 1.89
CA TYR A 99 1.47 -3.63 2.22
C TYR A 99 2.07 -4.91 1.66
N ILE A 100 3.16 -4.80 0.91
CA ILE A 100 3.99 -5.96 0.56
C ILE A 100 4.98 -6.16 1.69
N VAL A 101 4.82 -7.26 2.42
CA VAL A 101 5.60 -7.60 3.60
C VAL A 101 6.45 -8.83 3.30
N THR A 102 7.78 -8.71 3.42
CA THR A 102 8.67 -9.87 3.35
C THR A 102 8.73 -10.54 4.71
N ALA A 103 8.33 -11.80 4.78
CA ALA A 103 8.48 -12.66 5.96
C ALA A 103 9.05 -14.01 5.55
N ARG A 104 10.07 -14.51 6.28
CA ARG A 104 10.74 -15.80 5.97
C ARG A 104 11.15 -15.94 4.50
N ASN A 105 11.74 -14.88 3.93
CA ASN A 105 12.17 -14.81 2.52
C ASN A 105 11.05 -14.93 1.47
N HIS A 106 9.79 -14.70 1.85
CA HIS A 106 8.66 -14.65 0.93
C HIS A 106 7.92 -13.32 1.07
N ASP A 107 7.46 -12.78 -0.05
CA ASP A 107 6.64 -11.58 -0.08
C ASP A 107 5.16 -11.93 0.09
N HIS A 108 4.47 -11.13 0.88
CA HIS A 108 3.05 -11.28 1.17
C HIS A 108 2.34 -9.96 0.96
N ALA A 109 1.21 -9.99 0.24
CA ALA A 109 0.30 -8.85 0.16
C ALA A 109 -0.65 -8.87 1.38
N ILE A 110 -0.57 -7.84 2.21
CA ILE A 110 -1.30 -7.74 3.48
C ILE A 110 -2.12 -6.45 3.47
N HIS A 111 -3.44 -6.55 3.65
CA HIS A 111 -4.30 -5.38 3.83
C HIS A 111 -4.05 -4.70 5.17
N ALA A 112 -4.32 -3.38 5.25
CA ALA A 112 -4.10 -2.58 6.44
C ALA A 112 -4.70 -3.18 7.72
N HIS A 113 -5.98 -3.59 7.71
CA HIS A 113 -6.64 -4.22 8.86
C HIS A 113 -6.03 -5.54 9.34
N ASN A 114 -5.19 -6.19 8.53
CA ASN A 114 -4.50 -7.43 8.92
C ASN A 114 -3.16 -7.17 9.61
N ILE A 115 -2.68 -5.91 9.67
CA ILE A 115 -1.51 -5.52 10.45
C ILE A 115 -1.96 -5.18 11.86
N ILE A 116 -1.38 -5.88 12.84
CA ILE A 116 -1.70 -5.72 14.27
C ILE A 116 -0.96 -4.51 14.85
N GLY A 117 0.23 -4.22 14.33
CA GLY A 117 1.05 -3.10 14.77
C GLY A 117 2.51 -3.26 14.38
N ARG A 118 3.31 -2.25 14.76
CA ARG A 118 4.77 -2.30 14.65
C ARG A 118 5.33 -3.36 15.58
N PHE A 119 6.24 -4.19 15.08
CA PHE A 119 6.99 -5.10 15.93
C PHE A 119 8.07 -4.33 16.69
N VAL A 120 8.05 -4.41 18.02
CA VAL A 120 9.10 -3.88 18.88
C VAL A 120 9.75 -5.07 19.59
N SER A 121 11.05 -5.27 19.40
CA SER A 121 11.74 -6.32 20.13
C SER A 121 12.00 -5.87 21.58
N TYR A 122 12.06 -6.81 22.51
CA TYR A 122 12.41 -6.51 23.91
C TYR A 122 13.78 -5.78 24.04
N ARG A 123 14.70 -6.00 23.10
CA ARG A 123 16.00 -5.30 23.04
C ARG A 123 15.85 -3.82 22.67
N ASP A 124 14.80 -3.45 21.94
CA ASP A 124 14.53 -2.05 21.55
C ASP A 124 13.90 -1.25 22.70
N VAL A 125 13.21 -1.94 23.62
CA VAL A 125 12.61 -1.33 24.83
C VAL A 125 13.67 -1.07 25.91
N LEU A 126 14.71 -1.90 26.00
CA LEU A 126 15.75 -1.80 27.03
C LEU A 126 16.91 -0.87 26.69
N ARG A 127 16.97 -0.31 25.49
CA ARG A 127 17.93 0.78 25.22
C ARG A 127 17.27 2.09 25.62
N PRO A 128 17.67 2.75 26.74
CA PRO A 128 17.29 4.14 26.91
C PRO A 128 17.82 4.90 25.71
N ARG A 129 16.99 5.77 25.14
CA ARG A 129 17.41 6.73 24.12
C ARG A 129 18.51 7.60 24.74
N LEU A 130 19.76 7.19 24.58
CA LEU A 130 20.92 8.05 24.76
C LEU A 130 21.08 8.77 23.43
N GLY A 131 20.55 9.98 23.37
CA GLY A 131 20.57 10.89 22.23
C GLY A 131 19.85 12.17 22.60
#